data_AF-A0A844W907-F1
#
_entry.id   AF-A0A844W907-F1
#
_cell.length_a   1.000
_cell.length_b   1.000
_cell.length_c   1.000
_cell.angle_alpha   90.00
_cell.angle_beta   90.00
_cell.angle_gamma   90.00
#
_symmetry.space_group_name_H-M   'P 1'
#
loop_
_entity.id
_entity.type
_entity.pdbx_description
1 polymer ?
#
loop_
_entity_poly.entity_id
_entity_poly.type
_entity_poly.pdbx_seq_one_letter_code
_entity_poly.pdbx_strand_id
1 'polypeptide(L)'
;MILSLALAAPLAAQTTETPATDETATEQPAATGEQAPESNLGLSMAESEDGVGQPYVKEEIDDWALQCIRTENGEDPCQLYQLLKDQDGNPVAEFSLFKVSGSNQAVAGATIVVPLETMLTEDLMIGVDGAKGKRYRFSFCNTVGCFARIGLTEEDVNAFKRGNLATLTIVPFAAPDVKVRLNLSLKGFTNGYALTTEAPKQ
;
A
#
# COMPACT_ATOMS: atom_id res chain seq x y z
N MET A 1 8.73 18.62 67.00
CA MET A 1 10.03 18.75 66.28
C MET A 1 9.72 18.51 64.81
N ILE A 2 9.56 19.56 63.98
CA ILE A 2 10.64 20.31 63.29
C ILE A 2 11.38 19.33 62.34
N LEU A 3 11.46 19.47 61.02
CA LEU A 3 11.26 20.59 60.08
C LEU A 3 11.11 20.04 58.65
N SER A 4 10.22 20.62 57.85
CA SER A 4 10.10 20.42 56.39
C SER A 4 11.02 21.39 55.64
N LEU A 5 11.53 21.02 54.46
CA LEU A 5 12.08 21.98 53.48
C LEU A 5 11.72 21.57 52.04
N ALA A 6 10.89 22.40 51.40
CA ALA A 6 10.57 22.39 49.98
C ALA A 6 11.27 23.60 49.32
N LEU A 7 11.79 23.44 48.11
CA LEU A 7 12.28 24.55 47.29
C LEU A 7 11.37 24.72 46.05
N ALA A 8 10.71 25.87 45.98
CA ALA A 8 10.02 26.38 44.80
C ALA A 8 10.89 27.47 44.14
N ALA A 9 10.98 27.46 42.81
CA ALA A 9 11.69 28.48 42.02
C ALA A 9 10.73 29.62 41.61
N PRO A 10 11.21 30.88 41.48
CA PRO A 10 10.35 32.03 41.25
C PRO A 10 10.09 32.33 39.77
N LEU A 11 8.87 32.83 39.54
CA LEU A 11 8.35 33.45 38.33
C LEU A 11 8.80 34.92 38.31
N ALA A 12 9.39 35.40 37.21
CA ALA A 12 9.71 36.82 37.03
C ALA A 12 8.74 37.45 36.02
N ALA A 13 7.88 38.34 36.54
CA ALA A 13 7.05 39.26 35.75
C ALA A 13 7.78 40.61 35.63
N GLN A 14 7.81 41.19 34.43
CA GLN A 14 8.17 42.59 34.20
C GLN A 14 7.13 43.23 33.29
N THR A 15 6.64 44.40 33.68
CA THR A 15 5.60 45.18 33.01
C THR A 15 6.17 46.54 32.59
N THR A 16 5.64 47.06 31.48
CA THR A 16 5.49 48.48 31.08
C THR A 16 6.62 49.11 30.26
N GLU A 17 6.35 49.43 28.99
CA GLU A 17 5.97 50.79 28.53
C GLU A 17 5.61 50.81 27.03
N THR A 18 4.54 51.54 26.70
CA THR A 18 4.09 51.88 25.35
C THR A 18 4.55 53.30 25.02
N PRO A 19 4.92 53.57 23.77
CA PRO A 19 4.50 54.83 23.15
C PRO A 19 3.72 54.63 21.85
N ALA A 20 2.83 55.59 21.59
CA ALA A 20 1.89 55.67 20.49
C ALA A 20 2.50 56.21 19.17
N THR A 21 1.89 55.77 18.07
CA THR A 21 1.52 56.43 16.79
C THR A 21 2.36 57.59 16.25
N ASP A 22 2.83 57.48 14.99
CA ASP A 22 2.40 58.40 13.93
C ASP A 22 2.67 57.88 12.49
N GLU A 23 1.77 58.28 11.59
CA GLU A 23 1.75 58.02 10.14
C GLU A 23 2.91 58.71 9.41
N THR A 24 3.31 58.19 8.24
CA THR A 24 3.43 58.95 6.97
C THR A 24 3.82 58.00 5.84
N ALA A 25 3.01 58.01 4.79
CA ALA A 25 3.25 57.39 3.50
C ALA A 25 4.33 58.15 2.68
N THR A 26 5.16 57.42 1.94
CA THR A 26 5.89 57.98 0.81
C THR A 26 5.84 57.00 -0.37
N GLU A 27 5.21 57.48 -1.45
CA GLU A 27 5.17 56.93 -2.80
C GLU A 27 6.57 56.65 -3.37
N GLN A 28 6.71 55.55 -4.13
CA GLN A 28 7.80 55.41 -5.12
C GLN A 28 7.25 54.74 -6.40
N PRO A 29 7.62 55.24 -7.60
CA PRO A 29 6.80 55.07 -8.81
C PRO A 29 7.18 53.85 -9.65
N ALA A 30 6.20 53.42 -10.46
CA ALA A 30 6.32 52.42 -11.51
C ALA A 30 6.83 53.00 -12.84
N ALA A 31 7.69 52.24 -13.53
CA ALA A 31 7.92 52.17 -14.99
C ALA A 31 9.22 51.39 -15.24
N THR A 32 9.48 50.56 -16.25
CA THR A 32 8.75 49.84 -17.30
C THR A 32 9.81 48.93 -17.95
N GLY A 33 9.48 47.66 -18.24
CA GLY A 33 10.04 46.86 -19.35
C GLY A 33 11.48 46.35 -19.27
N GLU A 34 11.65 45.03 -19.22
CA GLU A 34 12.68 44.31 -20.00
C GLU A 34 12.24 42.83 -20.14
N GLN A 35 12.29 42.33 -21.37
CA GLN A 35 11.82 41.01 -21.79
C GLN A 35 12.65 39.88 -21.15
N ALA A 36 11.99 38.92 -20.50
CA ALA A 36 12.58 37.60 -20.27
C ALA A 36 12.10 36.66 -21.39
N PRO A 37 13.00 35.92 -22.07
CA PRO A 37 12.59 35.00 -23.12
C PRO A 37 11.77 33.88 -22.48
N GLU A 38 10.55 33.70 -22.98
CA GLU A 38 9.78 32.49 -22.71
C GLU A 38 10.59 31.30 -23.20
N SER A 39 11.27 30.62 -22.28
CA SER A 39 11.82 29.31 -22.53
C SER A 39 10.64 28.38 -22.74
N ASN A 40 10.21 28.30 -23.99
CA ASN A 40 9.51 27.15 -24.54
C ASN A 40 10.43 25.93 -24.44
N LEU A 41 10.62 25.45 -23.21
CA LEU A 41 10.94 24.08 -22.92
C LEU A 41 9.60 23.38 -22.83
N GLY A 42 8.99 23.17 -24.00
CA GLY A 42 7.99 22.14 -24.18
C GLY A 42 8.64 20.80 -23.84
N LEU A 43 8.65 20.46 -22.54
CA LEU A 43 8.69 19.09 -22.10
C LEU A 43 7.34 18.48 -22.46
N SER A 44 7.16 18.18 -23.75
CA SER A 44 6.23 17.15 -24.17
C SER A 44 6.77 15.82 -23.65
N MET A 45 6.45 15.49 -22.41
CA MET A 45 6.56 14.14 -21.87
C MET A 45 5.29 13.83 -21.09
N ALA A 46 4.18 13.80 -21.81
CA ALA A 46 3.24 12.72 -21.62
C ALA A 46 3.56 11.72 -22.75
N GLU A 47 4.61 10.93 -22.57
CA GLU A 47 4.65 9.63 -23.22
C GLU A 47 3.34 8.94 -22.82
N SER A 48 2.56 8.53 -23.81
CA SER A 48 1.34 7.75 -23.59
C SER A 48 1.66 6.60 -22.64
N GLU A 49 0.94 6.50 -21.51
CA GLU A 49 1.02 5.45 -20.48
C GLU A 49 0.58 4.05 -20.99
N ASP A 50 0.72 3.81 -22.30
CA ASP A 50 0.12 2.70 -23.05
C ASP A 50 1.16 1.86 -23.82
N GLY A 51 2.44 1.99 -23.46
CA GLY A 51 3.54 1.24 -24.07
C GLY A 51 3.63 -0.22 -23.61
N VAL A 52 4.36 -1.05 -24.38
CA VAL A 52 4.75 -2.41 -23.98
C VAL A 52 5.47 -2.38 -22.63
N GLY A 53 5.16 -3.33 -21.75
CA GLY A 53 5.70 -3.43 -20.40
C GLY A 53 4.97 -2.59 -19.36
N GLN A 54 4.02 -1.73 -19.75
CA GLN A 54 3.24 -0.94 -18.81
C GLN A 54 2.09 -1.75 -18.20
N PRO A 55 1.89 -1.69 -16.87
CA PRO A 55 0.75 -2.31 -16.22
C PRO A 55 -0.53 -1.49 -16.46
N TYR A 56 -1.68 -2.16 -16.57
CA TYR A 56 -2.99 -1.51 -16.63
C TYR A 56 -4.05 -2.39 -15.96
N VAL A 57 -5.14 -1.77 -15.50
CA VAL A 57 -6.33 -2.50 -15.04
C VAL A 57 -7.20 -2.79 -16.25
N LYS A 58 -7.36 -4.07 -16.58
CA LYS A 58 -8.18 -4.51 -17.71
C LYS A 58 -9.67 -4.46 -17.38
N GLU A 59 -10.04 -4.90 -16.17
CA GLU A 59 -11.40 -4.85 -15.67
C GLU A 59 -11.45 -4.97 -14.14
N GLU A 60 -12.54 -4.48 -13.55
CA GLU A 60 -12.90 -4.67 -12.15
C GLU A 60 -13.95 -5.78 -12.02
N ILE A 61 -13.74 -6.69 -11.09
CA ILE A 61 -14.51 -7.93 -10.90
C ILE A 61 -14.93 -7.99 -9.44
N ASP A 62 -16.07 -7.36 -9.16
CA ASP A 62 -16.53 -7.08 -7.80
C ASP A 62 -15.44 -6.33 -6.99
N ASP A 63 -14.79 -7.02 -6.05
CA ASP A 63 -13.80 -6.44 -5.16
C ASP A 63 -12.35 -6.68 -5.65
N TRP A 64 -12.17 -7.23 -6.86
CA TRP A 64 -10.87 -7.55 -7.44
C TRP A 64 -10.61 -6.77 -8.73
N ALA A 65 -9.37 -6.32 -8.91
CA ALA A 65 -8.91 -5.80 -10.19
C ALA A 65 -8.17 -6.90 -10.98
N LEU A 66 -8.46 -7.04 -12.26
CA LEU A 66 -7.63 -7.81 -13.19
C LEU A 66 -6.56 -6.88 -13.77
N GLN A 67 -5.33 -7.00 -13.27
CA GLN A 67 -4.20 -6.18 -13.69
C GLN A 67 -3.36 -6.94 -14.72
N CYS A 68 -3.12 -6.34 -15.87
CA CYS A 68 -2.34 -6.94 -16.96
C CYS A 68 -1.12 -6.09 -17.30
N ILE A 69 -0.14 -6.68 -17.97
CA ILE A 69 1.03 -5.98 -18.50
C ILE A 69 0.98 -6.03 -20.02
N ARG A 70 1.07 -4.88 -20.69
CA ARG A 70 1.03 -4.80 -22.15
C ARG A 70 2.20 -5.55 -22.79
N THR A 71 1.92 -6.33 -23.82
CA THR A 71 2.90 -7.12 -24.59
C THR A 71 2.88 -6.76 -26.07
N GLU A 72 3.96 -7.06 -26.79
CA GLU A 72 4.04 -6.79 -28.24
C GLU A 72 3.04 -7.62 -29.06
N ASN A 73 2.72 -8.84 -28.61
CA ASN A 73 1.82 -9.76 -29.31
C ASN A 73 0.34 -9.62 -28.90
N GLY A 74 0.03 -8.77 -27.91
CA GLY A 74 -1.32 -8.56 -27.38
C GLY A 74 -1.83 -9.70 -26.48
N GLU A 75 -1.00 -10.69 -26.17
CA GLU A 75 -1.32 -11.76 -25.21
C GLU A 75 -0.83 -11.35 -23.81
N ASP A 76 -1.48 -10.33 -23.27
CA ASP A 76 -1.06 -9.69 -22.02
C ASP A 76 -1.23 -10.64 -20.82
N PRO A 77 -0.16 -10.90 -20.03
CA PRO A 77 -0.27 -11.64 -18.79
C PRO A 77 -1.03 -10.81 -17.76
N CYS A 78 -2.03 -11.42 -17.14
CA CYS A 78 -2.91 -10.79 -16.16
C CYS A 78 -2.83 -11.51 -14.81
N GLN A 79 -2.70 -10.72 -13.74
CA GLN A 79 -2.82 -11.15 -12.35
C GLN A 79 -4.11 -10.61 -11.74
N LEU A 80 -4.65 -11.34 -10.77
CA LEU A 80 -5.74 -10.85 -9.94
C LEU A 80 -5.18 -10.06 -8.76
N TYR A 81 -5.76 -8.91 -8.46
CA TYR A 81 -5.24 -7.97 -7.46
C TYR A 81 -6.34 -7.46 -6.52
N GLN A 82 -6.01 -7.30 -5.24
CA GLN A 82 -6.82 -6.56 -4.28
C GLN A 82 -5.92 -5.73 -3.35
N LEU A 83 -6.31 -4.48 -3.12
CA LEU A 83 -5.73 -3.61 -2.10
C LEU A 83 -6.53 -3.76 -0.80
N LEU A 84 -5.87 -4.24 0.25
CA LEU A 84 -6.49 -4.50 1.54
C LEU A 84 -6.36 -3.25 2.41
N LYS A 85 -7.48 -2.90 3.03
CA LYS A 85 -7.61 -1.71 3.87
C LYS A 85 -7.88 -2.07 5.32
N ASP A 86 -7.51 -1.19 6.23
CA ASP A 86 -7.92 -1.27 7.63
C ASP A 86 -9.39 -0.84 7.83
N GLN A 87 -9.83 -0.78 9.08
CA GLN A 87 -11.20 -0.39 9.44
C GLN A 87 -11.51 1.07 9.14
N ASP A 88 -10.49 1.93 9.07
CA ASP A 88 -10.61 3.34 8.76
C ASP A 88 -10.51 3.60 7.24
N GLY A 89 -10.30 2.55 6.44
CA GLY A 89 -10.21 2.60 4.99
C GLY A 89 -8.82 2.93 4.44
N ASN A 90 -7.79 2.95 5.29
CA ASN A 90 -6.42 3.21 4.86
C ASN A 90 -5.84 1.97 4.16
N PRO A 91 -5.06 2.13 3.08
CA PRO A 91 -4.35 1.02 2.46
C PRO A 91 -3.28 0.47 3.39
N VAL A 92 -3.26 -0.85 3.58
CA VAL A 92 -2.30 -1.52 4.47
C VAL A 92 -1.50 -2.60 3.75
N ALA A 93 -2.16 -3.45 2.96
CA ALA A 93 -1.49 -4.56 2.30
C ALA A 93 -2.03 -4.78 0.90
N GLU A 94 -1.25 -5.46 0.08
CA GLU A 94 -1.62 -5.82 -1.29
C GLU A 94 -1.58 -7.33 -1.44
N PHE A 95 -2.55 -7.89 -2.16
CA PHE A 95 -2.58 -9.30 -2.53
C PHE A 95 -2.68 -9.39 -4.05
N SER A 96 -1.71 -10.04 -4.69
CA SER A 96 -1.78 -10.36 -6.11
C SER A 96 -1.58 -11.85 -6.38
N LEU A 97 -2.19 -12.37 -7.44
CA LEU A 97 -2.20 -13.79 -7.77
C LEU A 97 -2.09 -14.04 -9.28
N PHE A 98 -1.26 -15.01 -9.65
CA PHE A 98 -1.14 -15.55 -11.01
C PHE A 98 -1.33 -17.07 -10.99
N LYS A 99 -1.72 -17.66 -12.13
CA LYS A 99 -1.73 -19.12 -12.28
C LYS A 99 -0.31 -19.66 -12.46
N VAL A 100 -0.08 -20.88 -11.99
CA VAL A 100 1.21 -21.57 -12.18
C VAL A 100 0.95 -22.91 -12.84
N SER A 101 1.71 -23.19 -13.89
CA SER A 101 1.78 -24.50 -14.53
C SER A 101 3.11 -25.20 -14.19
N GLY A 102 3.14 -26.53 -14.30
CA GLY A 102 4.37 -27.31 -14.11
C GLY A 102 4.84 -27.47 -12.66
N SER A 103 4.11 -26.92 -11.68
CA SER A 103 4.33 -27.22 -10.25
C SER A 103 3.51 -28.46 -9.85
N ASN A 104 4.15 -29.39 -9.14
CA ASN A 104 3.47 -30.61 -8.66
C ASN A 104 2.51 -30.36 -7.49
N GLN A 105 2.51 -29.16 -6.90
CA GLN A 105 1.76 -28.87 -5.67
C GLN A 105 0.91 -27.61 -5.75
N ALA A 106 1.38 -26.56 -6.43
CA ALA A 106 0.69 -25.28 -6.50
C ALA A 106 0.08 -25.06 -7.89
N VAL A 107 -1.19 -24.65 -7.92
CA VAL A 107 -1.89 -24.28 -9.16
C VAL A 107 -1.92 -22.76 -9.37
N ALA A 108 -1.56 -22.01 -8.33
CA ALA A 108 -1.40 -20.56 -8.37
C ALA A 108 -0.28 -20.09 -7.44
N GLY A 109 0.33 -18.96 -7.81
CA GLY A 109 1.29 -18.24 -6.98
C GLY A 109 0.67 -16.92 -6.57
N ALA A 110 0.80 -16.57 -5.29
CA ALA A 110 0.37 -15.27 -4.79
C ALA A 110 1.53 -14.51 -4.15
N THR A 111 1.54 -13.19 -4.35
CA THR A 111 2.44 -12.26 -3.69
C THR A 111 1.62 -11.38 -2.77
N ILE A 112 2.03 -11.33 -1.51
CA ILE A 112 1.45 -10.46 -0.50
C ILE A 112 2.51 -9.47 -0.08
N VAL A 113 2.19 -8.18 -0.18
CA VAL A 113 3.04 -7.08 0.29
C VAL A 113 2.39 -6.47 1.51
N VAL A 114 3.13 -6.41 2.61
CA VAL A 114 2.68 -5.82 3.88
C VAL A 114 3.63 -4.71 4.29
N PRO A 115 3.24 -3.81 5.21
CA PRO A 115 4.07 -2.69 5.59
C PRO A 115 5.43 -3.11 6.15
N LEU A 116 6.38 -2.18 6.06
CA LEU A 116 7.58 -2.22 6.87
C LEU A 116 7.22 -2.29 8.36
N GLU A 117 8.19 -2.71 9.18
CA GLU A 117 7.97 -2.97 10.61
C GLU A 117 6.94 -4.08 10.88
N THR A 118 6.73 -5.01 9.94
CA THR A 118 6.04 -6.28 10.21
C THR A 118 6.98 -7.27 10.89
N MET A 119 6.52 -7.95 11.93
CA MET A 119 7.27 -8.96 12.67
C MET A 119 7.42 -10.25 11.85
N LEU A 120 8.59 -10.45 11.26
CA LEU A 120 8.85 -11.56 10.34
C LEU A 120 8.82 -12.94 11.00
N THR A 121 9.08 -13.03 12.31
CA THR A 121 9.08 -14.30 13.06
C THR A 121 7.69 -14.85 13.31
N GLU A 122 6.65 -14.00 13.25
CA GLU A 122 5.25 -14.39 13.46
C GLU A 122 4.58 -14.93 12.18
N ASP A 123 5.25 -14.80 11.04
CA ASP A 123 4.76 -15.16 9.71
C ASP A 123 3.47 -14.41 9.31
N LEU A 124 3.11 -14.50 8.03
CA LEU A 124 1.79 -14.13 7.55
C LEU A 124 0.82 -15.29 7.82
N MET A 125 -0.35 -15.00 8.37
CA MET A 125 -1.44 -15.98 8.46
C MET A 125 -2.55 -15.65 7.47
N ILE A 126 -3.09 -16.65 6.78
CA ILE A 126 -4.29 -16.51 5.95
C ILE A 126 -5.30 -17.58 6.32
N GLY A 127 -6.52 -17.20 6.71
CA GLY A 127 -7.63 -18.11 6.96
C GLY A 127 -8.88 -17.70 6.17
N VAL A 128 -9.71 -18.67 5.78
CA VAL A 128 -10.96 -18.43 5.03
C VAL A 128 -12.15 -18.72 5.94
N ASP A 129 -13.12 -17.81 5.99
CA ASP A 129 -14.38 -17.94 6.75
C ASP A 129 -14.20 -18.39 8.22
N GLY A 130 -13.14 -17.90 8.87
CA GLY A 130 -12.83 -18.24 10.27
C GLY A 130 -12.18 -19.61 10.48
N ALA A 131 -11.90 -20.36 9.42
CA ALA A 131 -11.09 -21.58 9.50
C ALA A 131 -9.69 -21.28 10.04
N LYS A 132 -9.03 -22.30 10.60
CA LYS A 132 -7.65 -22.17 11.08
C LYS A 132 -6.75 -21.70 9.95
N GLY A 133 -6.12 -20.54 10.13
CA GLY A 133 -5.26 -19.97 9.12
C GLY A 133 -4.01 -20.83 8.84
N LYS A 134 -3.56 -20.81 7.60
CA LYS A 134 -2.26 -21.35 7.16
C LYS A 134 -1.17 -20.29 7.40
N ARG A 135 0.04 -20.74 7.75
CA ARG A 135 1.23 -19.90 7.98
C ARG A 135 2.06 -19.81 6.72
N TYR A 136 2.51 -18.60 6.40
CA TYR A 136 3.36 -18.30 5.26
C TYR A 136 4.52 -17.43 5.69
N ARG A 137 5.75 -17.92 5.46
CA ARG A 137 6.97 -17.20 5.80
C ARG A 137 7.16 -16.00 4.88
N PHE A 138 7.55 -14.87 5.43
CA PHE A 138 8.04 -13.74 4.64
C PHE A 138 9.36 -14.11 3.95
N SER A 139 9.48 -13.80 2.67
CA SER A 139 10.65 -14.13 1.86
C SER A 139 11.75 -13.07 1.99
N PHE A 140 11.39 -11.79 1.95
CA PHE A 140 12.30 -10.66 2.08
C PHE A 140 11.51 -9.38 2.36
N CYS A 141 12.22 -8.29 2.68
CA CYS A 141 11.67 -6.94 2.66
C CYS A 141 12.55 -6.02 1.81
N ASN A 142 11.95 -4.99 1.23
CA ASN A 142 12.66 -3.88 0.60
C ASN A 142 11.98 -2.56 0.99
N THR A 143 12.32 -1.46 0.33
CA THR A 143 11.76 -0.13 0.64
C THR A 143 10.25 -0.01 0.43
N VAL A 144 9.63 -0.91 -0.34
CA VAL A 144 8.17 -0.95 -0.57
C VAL A 144 7.44 -1.65 0.57
N GLY A 145 8.03 -2.71 1.12
CA GLY A 145 7.39 -3.49 2.17
C GLY A 145 8.03 -4.87 2.37
N CYS A 146 7.35 -5.71 3.13
CA CYS A 146 7.73 -7.10 3.36
C CYS A 146 6.87 -8.04 2.50
N PHE A 147 7.52 -8.99 1.85
CA PHE A 147 6.91 -9.83 0.82
C PHE A 147 6.74 -11.26 1.34
N ALA A 148 5.55 -11.82 1.21
CA ALA A 148 5.31 -13.25 1.29
C ALA A 148 4.96 -13.77 -0.11
N ARG A 149 5.71 -14.74 -0.61
CA ARG A 149 5.45 -15.43 -1.88
C ARG A 149 4.98 -16.85 -1.58
N ILE A 150 3.74 -17.15 -1.94
CA ILE A 150 3.07 -18.38 -1.52
C ILE A 150 2.60 -19.18 -2.72
N GLY A 151 2.71 -20.50 -2.62
CA GLY A 151 2.02 -21.42 -3.53
C GLY A 151 0.66 -21.77 -2.97
N LEU A 152 -0.38 -21.64 -3.79
CA LEU A 152 -1.74 -22.06 -3.47
C LEU A 152 -2.02 -23.38 -4.16
N THR A 153 -2.41 -24.38 -3.38
CA THR A 153 -2.84 -25.69 -3.87
C THR A 153 -4.22 -25.59 -4.51
N GLU A 154 -4.65 -26.64 -5.19
CA GLU A 154 -6.02 -26.72 -5.70
C GLU A 154 -7.06 -26.65 -4.56
N GLU A 155 -6.75 -27.21 -3.39
CA GLU A 155 -7.60 -27.10 -2.19
C GLU A 155 -7.73 -25.65 -1.73
N ASP A 156 -6.63 -24.88 -1.72
CA ASP A 156 -6.62 -23.46 -1.35
C ASP A 156 -7.48 -22.63 -2.28
N VAL A 157 -7.26 -22.78 -3.60
CA VAL A 157 -8.04 -22.05 -4.61
C VAL A 157 -9.52 -22.41 -4.51
N ASN A 158 -9.84 -23.69 -4.29
CA ASN A 158 -11.23 -24.12 -4.12
C ASN A 158 -11.85 -23.63 -2.81
N ALA A 159 -11.08 -23.47 -1.74
CA ALA A 159 -11.53 -22.82 -0.52
C ALA A 159 -11.84 -21.34 -0.77
N PHE A 160 -10.99 -20.63 -1.52
CA PHE A 160 -11.21 -19.22 -1.87
C PHE A 160 -12.44 -19.05 -2.77
N LYS A 161 -12.64 -19.95 -3.75
CA LYS A 161 -13.82 -19.92 -4.65
C LYS A 161 -15.15 -20.13 -3.92
N ARG A 162 -15.16 -20.93 -2.86
CA ARG A 162 -16.37 -21.23 -2.07
C ARG A 162 -16.58 -20.27 -0.91
N GLY A 163 -15.51 -19.62 -0.44
CA GLY A 163 -15.54 -18.79 0.73
C GLY A 163 -16.08 -17.39 0.45
N ASN A 164 -16.38 -16.66 1.52
CA ASN A 164 -16.87 -15.28 1.42
C ASN A 164 -15.77 -14.28 1.76
N LEU A 165 -14.95 -14.60 2.76
CA LEU A 165 -13.91 -13.71 3.26
C LEU A 165 -12.66 -14.51 3.65
N ALA A 166 -11.52 -14.08 3.14
CA ALA A 166 -10.23 -14.47 3.69
C ALA A 166 -9.73 -13.37 4.64
N THR A 167 -9.04 -13.75 5.71
CA THR A 167 -8.44 -12.83 6.67
C THR A 167 -6.94 -13.00 6.66
N LEU A 168 -6.23 -11.94 6.28
CA LEU A 168 -4.79 -11.82 6.43
C LEU A 168 -4.50 -11.32 7.84
N THR A 169 -3.61 -11.99 8.58
CA THR A 169 -3.16 -11.52 9.89
C THR A 169 -1.66 -11.26 9.86
N ILE A 170 -1.27 -10.07 10.28
CA ILE A 170 0.11 -9.64 10.50
C ILE A 170 0.30 -9.15 11.94
N VAL A 171 1.53 -9.17 12.40
CA VAL A 171 1.92 -8.67 13.73
C VAL A 171 2.90 -7.51 13.54
N PRO A 172 2.61 -6.30 14.05
CA PRO A 172 3.58 -5.21 14.03
C PRO A 172 4.78 -5.51 14.92
N PHE A 173 5.99 -5.18 14.46
CA PHE A 173 7.23 -5.34 15.22
C PHE A 173 7.22 -4.51 16.50
N ALA A 174 6.69 -3.28 16.44
CA ALA A 174 6.57 -2.39 17.59
C ALA A 174 5.53 -2.86 18.62
N ALA A 175 4.61 -3.75 18.24
CA ALA A 175 3.55 -4.26 19.11
C ALA A 175 3.34 -5.77 18.91
N PRO A 176 4.25 -6.62 19.44
CA PRO A 176 4.26 -8.07 19.20
C PRO A 176 2.99 -8.80 19.69
N ASP A 177 2.29 -8.23 20.66
CA ASP A 177 1.05 -8.79 21.22
C ASP A 177 -0.20 -8.40 20.41
N VAL A 178 -0.07 -7.52 19.41
CA VAL A 178 -1.18 -7.02 18.60
C VAL A 178 -1.25 -7.77 17.28
N LYS A 179 -2.44 -8.28 16.95
CA LYS A 179 -2.74 -8.91 15.66
C LYS A 179 -3.59 -8.00 14.81
N VAL A 180 -3.01 -7.47 13.74
CA VAL A 180 -3.74 -6.71 12.72
C VAL A 180 -4.37 -7.71 11.76
N ARG A 181 -5.69 -7.62 11.60
CA ARG A 181 -6.47 -8.48 10.70
C ARG A 181 -7.02 -7.65 9.56
N LEU A 182 -6.65 -8.01 8.33
CA LEU A 182 -7.08 -7.36 7.11
C LEU A 182 -8.02 -8.29 6.35
N ASN A 183 -9.10 -7.72 5.85
CA ASN A 183 -10.08 -8.44 5.05
C ASN A 183 -9.62 -8.52 3.60
N LEU A 184 -9.54 -9.74 3.08
CA LEU A 184 -9.42 -10.04 1.66
C LEU A 184 -10.75 -10.60 1.19
N SER A 185 -11.54 -9.76 0.50
CA SER A 185 -12.83 -10.17 -0.03
C SER A 185 -12.66 -11.30 -1.05
N LEU A 186 -13.50 -12.32 -0.96
CA LEU A 186 -13.56 -13.41 -1.96
C LEU A 186 -14.70 -13.21 -2.97
N LYS A 187 -15.46 -12.11 -2.85
CA LYS A 187 -16.46 -11.73 -3.83
C LYS A 187 -15.77 -11.41 -5.16
N GLY A 188 -16.16 -12.09 -6.23
CA GLY A 188 -15.52 -11.97 -7.55
C GLY A 188 -14.30 -12.88 -7.77
N PHE A 189 -13.76 -13.53 -6.72
CA PHE A 189 -12.54 -14.34 -6.84
C PHE A 189 -12.66 -15.45 -7.87
N THR A 190 -13.78 -16.17 -7.92
CA THR A 190 -13.96 -17.28 -8.87
C THR A 190 -13.87 -16.83 -10.33
N ASN A 191 -14.52 -15.71 -10.65
CA ASN A 191 -14.50 -15.15 -12.00
C ASN A 191 -13.13 -14.55 -12.33
N GLY A 192 -12.55 -13.78 -11.40
CA GLY A 192 -11.21 -13.20 -11.55
C GLY A 192 -10.12 -14.26 -11.72
N TYR A 193 -10.16 -15.33 -10.94
CA TYR A 193 -9.23 -16.45 -11.07
C TYR A 193 -9.37 -17.14 -12.43
N ALA A 194 -10.58 -17.27 -12.97
CA ALA A 194 -10.78 -17.85 -14.31
C ALA A 194 -10.07 -17.02 -15.39
N LEU A 195 -10.10 -15.69 -15.27
CA LEU A 195 -9.51 -14.72 -16.21
C LEU A 195 -8.01 -14.50 -16.01
N THR A 196 -7.48 -14.83 -14.84
CA THR A 196 -6.04 -14.76 -14.51
C THR A 196 -5.22 -15.67 -15.42
N THR A 197 -4.05 -15.21 -15.88
CA THR A 197 -3.15 -15.99 -16.73
C THR A 197 -1.99 -16.57 -15.94
N GLU A 198 -1.15 -17.35 -16.61
CA GLU A 198 0.12 -17.77 -16.03
C GLU A 198 1.08 -16.58 -15.89
N ALA A 199 1.97 -16.63 -14.89
CA ALA A 199 3.03 -15.65 -14.78
C ALA A 199 3.96 -15.70 -16.01
N PRO A 200 4.52 -14.55 -16.43
CA PRO A 200 5.60 -14.52 -17.40
C PRO A 200 6.75 -15.40 -16.90
N LYS A 201 7.28 -16.24 -17.79
CA LYS A 201 8.52 -16.97 -17.49
C LYS A 201 9.65 -15.94 -17.46
N GLN A 202 10.33 -15.84 -16.30
CA GLN A 202 11.53 -15.02 -16.15
C GLN A 202 12.70 -15.62 -16.93
#